data_AF-A0A7D5EWG3-F1
#
_entry.id   AF-A0A7D5EWG3-F1
#
_cell.length_a   1.000
_cell.length_b   1.000
_cell.length_c   1.000
_cell.angle_alpha   90.00
_cell.angle_beta   90.00
_cell.angle_gamma   90.00
#
_symmetry.space_group_name_H-M   'P 1'
#
loop_
_entity.id
_entity.type
_entity.pdbx_description
1 polymer ?
#
loop_
_entity_poly.entity_id
_entity_poly.type
_entity_poly.pdbx_seq_one_letter_code
_entity_poly.pdbx_strand_id
1 'polypeptide(L)' 'MAGWDYAVTYGEFLTWMHATSFMNANRDTKTHPDPVDLPTPWRQEQEVDVTAEEREALRADLRARSAFAH' A
#
# COMPACT_ATOMS: atom_id res chain seq x y z
N MET A 1 24.30 9.31 9.04
CA MET A 1 23.52 8.31 9.81
C MET A 1 22.11 8.83 9.95
N ALA A 2 21.15 8.20 9.28
CA ALA A 2 19.73 8.27 9.65
C ALA A 2 19.21 6.85 9.47
N GLY A 3 19.68 5.98 10.36
CA GLY A 3 19.26 4.59 10.48
C GLY A 3 17.78 4.56 10.83
N TRP A 4 17.08 3.63 10.21
CA TRP A 4 15.67 3.40 10.43
C TRP A 4 15.50 2.75 11.81
N ASP A 5 15.14 3.55 12.82
CA ASP A 5 15.03 3.10 14.23
C ASP A 5 13.61 2.64 14.65
N TYR A 6 12.65 2.59 13.72
CA TYR A 6 11.29 2.09 14.03
C TYR A 6 10.98 0.81 13.27
N ALA A 7 11.28 -0.32 13.89
CA ALA A 7 10.62 -1.58 13.56
C ALA A 7 9.18 -1.49 14.07
N VAL A 8 8.27 -0.98 13.25
CA VAL A 8 6.82 -0.98 13.53
C VAL A 8 6.41 -2.43 13.77
N THR A 9 5.83 -2.70 14.93
CA THR A 9 5.33 -4.03 15.24
C THR A 9 4.19 -4.36 14.29
N TYR A 10 4.00 -5.65 13.98
CA TYR A 10 2.91 -6.08 13.10
C TYR A 10 1.54 -5.59 13.59
N GLY A 11 1.35 -5.48 14.91
CA GLY A 11 0.13 -4.93 15.51
C GLY A 11 -0.08 -3.45 15.22
N GLU A 12 0.97 -2.63 15.26
CA GLU A 12 0.88 -1.20 14.90
C GLU A 12 0.55 -1.02 13.42
N PHE A 13 1.14 -1.83 12.54
CA PHE A 13 0.80 -1.84 11.12
C PHE A 13 -0.67 -2.19 10.88
N LEU A 14 -1.17 -3.26 11.51
CA LEU A 14 -2.57 -3.67 11.40
C LEU A 14 -3.52 -2.60 11.98
N THR A 15 -3.14 -1.96 13.09
CA THR A 15 -3.91 -0.89 13.70
C THR A 15 -4.00 0.31 12.76
N TRP A 16 -2.89 0.68 12.13
CA TRP A 16 -2.85 1.75 11.14
C TRP A 16 -3.74 1.43 9.94
N MET A 17 -3.62 0.23 9.34
CA MET A 17 -4.48 -0.16 8.22
C MET A 17 -5.96 -0.14 8.61
N HIS A 18 -6.30 -0.72 9.77
CA HIS A 18 -7.69 -0.75 10.24
C HIS A 18 -8.25 0.65 10.47
N ALA A 19 -7.48 1.55 11.08
CA ALA A 19 -7.90 2.93 11.30
C ALA A 19 -8.16 3.66 9.97
N THR A 20 -7.24 3.56 9.01
CA THR A 20 -7.38 4.16 7.68
C THR A 20 -8.59 3.59 6.94
N SER A 21 -8.81 2.27 6.97
CA SER A 21 -9.99 1.64 6.37
C SER A 21 -11.29 2.07 7.04
N PHE A 22 -11.33 2.11 8.37
CA PHE A 22 -12.51 2.49 9.12
C PHE A 22 -12.92 3.95 8.85
N MET A 23 -11.95 4.88 8.85
CA MET A 23 -12.22 6.28 8.55
C MET A 23 -12.74 6.47 7.13
N ASN A 24 -12.17 5.76 6.15
CA ASN A 24 -12.62 5.86 4.76
C ASN A 24 -13.97 5.19 4.51
N ALA A 25 -14.30 4.12 5.22
CA ALA A 25 -15.61 3.47 5.14
C ALA A 25 -16.73 4.35 5.71
N ASN A 26 -16.43 5.16 6.72
CA ASN A 26 -17.38 6.06 7.38
C ASN A 26 -17.27 7.52 6.90
N ARG A 27 -16.46 7.79 5.87
CA ARG A 27 -16.25 9.12 5.33
C ARG A 27 -17.51 9.61 4.61
N ASP A 28 -17.97 10.82 4.93
CA ASP A 28 -18.94 11.51 4.09
C ASP A 28 -18.23 12.02 2.83
N THR A 29 -18.49 11.37 1.70
CA THR A 29 -17.88 11.70 0.41
C THR A 29 -18.36 13.04 -0.16
N LYS A 30 -19.42 13.65 0.38
CA LYS A 30 -19.88 14.98 -0.05
C LYS A 30 -19.08 16.10 0.60
N THR A 31 -18.71 15.93 1.87
CA THR A 31 -17.95 16.93 2.63
C THR A 31 -16.44 16.67 2.55
N HIS A 32 -16.04 15.41 2.49
CA HIS A 32 -14.66 14.97 2.34
C HIS A 32 -14.58 14.00 1.14
N PRO A 33 -14.49 14.52 -0.09
CA PRO A 33 -14.48 13.68 -1.29
C PRO A 33 -13.24 12.79 -1.34
N ASP A 34 -12.10 13.30 -0.88
CA ASP A 34 -10.83 12.58 -0.92
C ASP A 34 -10.67 11.60 0.23
N PRO A 35 -10.10 10.41 -0.02
CA PRO A 35 -9.75 9.48 1.04
C PRO A 35 -8.82 10.09 2.08
N VAL A 36 -9.12 9.75 3.35
CA VAL A 36 -8.22 10.01 4.46
C VAL A 36 -7.01 9.11 4.28
N ASP A 37 -5.87 9.74 4.06
CA ASP A 37 -4.57 9.08 4.07
C ASP A 37 -3.84 9.46 5.35
N LEU A 38 -3.63 8.48 6.23
CA LEU A 38 -2.89 8.71 7.46
C LEU A 38 -1.39 8.74 7.18
N PRO A 39 -0.63 9.64 7.81
CA PRO A 39 0.81 9.66 7.62
C PRO A 39 1.40 8.32 8.07
N THR A 40 2.13 7.68 7.16
CA THR A 40 2.86 6.45 7.47
C THR A 40 4.31 6.76 7.77
N PRO A 41 4.92 6.06 8.74
CA PRO A 41 6.35 6.20 9.01
C PRO A 41 7.23 5.51 7.95
N TRP A 42 6.66 4.81 6.97
CA TRP A 42 7.37 4.14 5.87
C TRP A 42 7.06 4.80 4.53
N ARG A 43 7.95 4.62 3.55
CA ARG A 43 7.73 5.12 2.19
C ARG A 43 6.60 4.34 1.51
N GLN A 44 5.57 5.04 1.05
CA GLN A 44 4.46 4.47 0.27
C GLN A 44 4.85 4.23 -1.19
N GLU A 45 5.79 5.03 -1.70
CA GLU A 45 6.30 4.91 -3.06
C GLU A 45 7.64 4.18 -3.05
N GLN A 46 7.72 3.13 -3.84
CA GLN A 46 9.01 2.62 -4.32
C GLN A 46 9.22 3.22 -5.71
N GLU A 47 10.30 3.99 -5.87
CA GLU A 47 10.83 4.26 -7.21
C GLU A 47 11.31 2.93 -7.78
N VAL A 48 10.43 2.29 -8.55
CA VAL A 48 10.79 1.08 -9.29
C VAL A 48 11.03 1.51 -10.73
N ASP A 49 12.29 1.69 -11.10
CA ASP A 49 12.71 1.92 -12.48
C ASP A 49 12.60 0.60 -13.24
N VAL A 50 11.38 0.29 -13.68
CA VAL A 50 11.08 -0.91 -14.47
C VAL A 50 10.71 -0.46 -15.86
N THR A 51 11.45 -0.95 -16.84
CA THR A 51 11.11 -0.73 -18.25
C THR A 51 9.74 -1.36 -18.58
N ALA A 52 9.12 -0.93 -19.69
CA ALA A 52 7.83 -1.47 -20.09
C ALA A 52 7.87 -2.99 -20.35
N GLU A 53 8.99 -3.50 -20.85
CA GLU A 53 9.22 -4.91 -21.14
C GLU A 53 9.31 -5.76 -19.86
N GLU A 54 10.09 -5.30 -18.88
CA GLU A 54 10.22 -5.96 -17.59
C GLU A 54 8.88 -5.95 -16.81
N ARG A 55 8.09 -4.88 -16.94
CA ARG A 55 6.77 -4.80 -16.31
C ARG A 55 5.79 -5.82 -16.88
N GLU A 56 5.81 -6.06 -18.19
CA GLU A 56 4.97 -7.10 -18.80
C GLU A 56 5.44 -8.51 -18.41
N ALA A 57 6.76 -8.75 -18.31
CA ALA A 57 7.30 -10.01 -17.82
C ALA A 57 6.87 -10.30 -16.36
N LEU A 58 6.94 -9.29 -15.48
CA LEU A 58 6.49 -9.40 -14.09
C LEU A 58 4.97 -9.62 -13.99
N ARG A 59 4.17 -8.97 -14.85
CA ARG A 59 2.73 -9.22 -14.92
C ARG A 59 2.42 -10.64 -15.39
N ALA A 60 3.16 -11.15 -16.35
CA ALA A 60 3.00 -12.53 -16.82
C ALA A 60 3.36 -13.53 -15.71
N ASP A 61 4.45 -13.32 -14.98
CA ASP A 61 4.85 -14.17 -13.85
C ASP A 61 3.83 -14.10 -12.70
N LEU A 62 3.31 -12.91 -12.38
CA LEU A 62 2.24 -12.73 -11.40
C LEU A 62 0.95 -13.45 -11.82
N ARG A 63 0.56 -13.37 -13.09
CA ARG A 63 -0.61 -14.11 -13.60
C ARG A 63 -0.38 -15.61 -13.52
N ALA A 64 0.80 -16.11 -13.87
CA ALA A 64 1.10 -17.54 -13.79
C ALA A 64 1.06 -18.09 -12.35
N ARG A 65 1.40 -17.26 -11.37
CA ARG A 65 1.45 -17.63 -9.94
C ARG A 65 0.19 -17.28 -9.16
N SER A 66 -0.71 -16.46 -9.71
CA SER A 66 -1.90 -16.05 -8.99
C SER A 66 -2.90 -17.20 -8.91
N ALA A 67 -3.49 -17.39 -7.73
CA ALA A 67 -4.53 -18.39 -7.47
C ALA A 67 -5.88 -18.06 -8.13
N PHE A 68 -5.91 -17.12 -9.08
CA PHE A 68 -7.11 -16.65 -9.78
C PHE A 68 -6.91 -16.69 -11.32
N ALA A 69 -5.90 -17.41 -11.79
CA ALA A 69 -5.57 -17.53 -13.22
C ALA A 69 -6.42 -18.60 -13.96
N HIS A 70 -7.51 -19.04 -13.38
CA HIS A 70 -8.41 -20.08 -13.89
C HIS A 70 -9.84 -19.56 -13.99
#